data_AF-A0A7C1Z7U1-F1
#
_entry.id   AF-A0A7C1Z7U1-F1
#
_cell.length_a   1.000
_cell.length_b   1.000
_cell.length_c   1.000
_cell.angle_alpha   90.00
_cell.angle_beta   90.00
_cell.angle_gamma   90.00
#
_symmetry.space_group_name_H-M   'P 1'
#
loop_
_entity.id
_entity.type
_entity.pdbx_description
1 polymer ?
#
loop_
_entity_poly.entity_id
_entity_poly.type
_entity_poly.pdbx_seq_one_letter_code
_entity_poly.pdbx_strand_id
1 'polypeptide(L)'
;MLQPDQALKKAPVDAEEMAQDPRTDTHVDDLRYKIDPAQLVLELPRLSIKDFSGEDFSGMSLAGADFSGADLSGVNFSDASLMGADLSGADLYKANLKGARLAGANLENADLSMADLSECSLAGASLQGIKLSGACLVGVRLSGARLAGADLYEADLSMAVLAGADLRKANLSMATMVGTDLTGAKLQYARMVMVNLTDATLCNAKLNGAHITDSTLVGAALCRADATHCDLSGSDMSNTKLWWTHLFKTNLAGTNMTNALLTETNMSLAQIEGAILTHTGLTQDEATRRFQGLSYDETTVWDYPERSDEGEESIVTDVTQPKKSRKKFPKSLRKSAHKKAGRPVRTASCPVDATLAVSGARS
;
A
#
# COMPACT_ATOMS: atom_id res chain seq x y z
N MET A 1 55.07 -64.17 61.75
CA MET A 1 53.90 -65.03 61.47
C MET A 1 53.35 -64.63 60.10
N LEU A 2 53.01 -65.62 59.27
CA LEU A 2 52.17 -65.55 58.05
C LEU A 2 52.41 -64.43 57.02
N GLN A 3 52.98 -64.82 55.88
CA GLN A 3 52.62 -64.34 54.54
C GLN A 3 51.56 -65.29 53.93
N PRO A 4 51.17 -65.18 52.64
CA PRO A 4 50.60 -64.06 51.90
C PRO A 4 49.24 -64.49 51.26
N ASP A 5 48.69 -63.71 50.32
CA ASP A 5 48.08 -64.35 49.14
C ASP A 5 48.20 -63.50 47.85
N GLN A 6 48.33 -64.17 46.70
CA GLN A 6 48.41 -63.55 45.37
C GLN A 6 47.38 -64.19 44.43
N ALA A 7 46.73 -63.39 43.58
CA ALA A 7 46.07 -63.92 42.38
C ALA A 7 46.10 -62.92 41.21
N LEU A 8 47.05 -63.12 40.27
CA LEU A 8 46.87 -62.64 38.89
C LEU A 8 45.81 -63.52 38.19
N LYS A 9 44.92 -62.91 37.37
CA LYS A 9 44.84 -63.15 35.89
C LYS A 9 43.57 -62.62 35.21
N LYS A 10 43.76 -62.33 33.90
CA LYS A 10 42.80 -62.23 32.77
C LYS A 10 41.97 -60.96 32.59
N ALA A 11 42.30 -60.24 31.51
CA ALA A 11 41.31 -59.59 30.62
C ALA A 11 40.57 -60.68 29.79
N PRO A 12 39.37 -60.37 29.28
CA PRO A 12 39.17 -59.91 27.89
C PRO A 12 38.67 -58.45 27.86
N VAL A 13 38.99 -57.59 26.89
CA VAL A 13 38.80 -57.68 25.41
C VAL A 13 37.32 -57.56 25.02
N ASP A 14 37.03 -56.42 24.38
CA ASP A 14 35.88 -56.04 23.56
C ASP A 14 34.46 -55.93 24.18
N ALA A 15 34.04 -54.69 24.42
CA ALA A 15 32.81 -54.14 23.84
C ALA A 15 32.92 -52.60 23.75
N GLU A 16 32.63 -52.04 22.58
CA GLU A 16 32.62 -50.59 22.33
C GLU A 16 31.39 -49.95 22.99
N GLU A 17 31.58 -49.21 24.08
CA GLU A 17 30.60 -48.21 24.49
C GLU A 17 31.14 -46.83 24.10
N MET A 18 30.85 -46.44 22.86
CA MET A 18 31.04 -45.07 22.40
C MET A 18 30.17 -44.17 23.27
N ALA A 19 30.77 -43.53 24.27
CA ALA A 19 30.15 -42.45 25.01
C ALA A 19 29.92 -41.27 24.05
N GLN A 20 28.76 -41.27 23.39
CA GLN A 20 28.22 -40.12 22.69
C GLN A 20 28.04 -39.01 23.73
N ASP A 21 28.78 -37.92 23.58
CA ASP A 21 28.68 -36.75 24.46
C ASP A 21 27.27 -36.14 24.31
N PRO A 22 26.41 -36.17 25.35
CA PRO A 22 24.99 -35.80 25.20
C PRO A 22 24.80 -34.28 25.27
N ARG A 23 25.66 -33.51 24.59
CA ARG A 23 25.72 -32.03 24.64
C ARG A 23 25.69 -31.35 23.27
N THR A 24 25.16 -32.02 22.25
CA THR A 24 25.00 -31.45 20.90
C THR A 24 23.55 -31.21 20.48
N ASP A 25 22.57 -31.61 21.29
CA ASP A 25 21.16 -31.22 21.12
C ASP A 25 20.76 -30.24 22.24
N THR A 26 20.95 -28.95 21.99
CA THR A 26 20.22 -27.90 22.71
C THR A 26 18.76 -27.96 22.28
N HIS A 27 17.98 -28.80 22.95
CA HIS A 27 16.54 -28.94 22.70
C HIS A 27 15.85 -27.59 22.91
N VAL A 28 14.87 -27.27 22.07
CA VAL A 28 14.07 -26.03 22.10
C VAL A 28 13.43 -25.80 23.49
N ASP A 29 13.20 -26.86 24.26
CA ASP A 29 12.75 -26.81 25.65
C ASP A 29 13.61 -25.96 26.61
N ASP A 30 14.93 -25.82 26.37
CA ASP A 30 15.78 -24.93 27.18
C ASP A 30 15.57 -23.44 26.85
N LEU A 31 15.08 -23.10 25.65
CA LEU A 31 14.76 -21.71 25.27
C LEU A 31 13.56 -21.17 26.08
N ARG A 32 12.66 -22.06 26.54
CA ARG A 32 11.45 -21.74 27.31
C ARG A 32 11.74 -21.07 28.65
N TYR A 33 12.97 -21.18 29.18
CA TYR A 33 13.33 -20.63 30.49
C TYR A 33 14.12 -19.32 30.41
N LYS A 34 13.49 -18.29 29.82
CA LYS A 34 13.98 -16.89 29.81
C LYS A 34 15.39 -16.73 29.24
N ILE A 35 15.55 -17.02 27.95
CA ILE A 35 16.67 -16.45 27.22
C ILE A 35 16.45 -14.92 27.17
N ASP A 36 17.35 -14.20 27.83
CA ASP A 36 17.48 -12.75 27.70
C ASP A 36 17.54 -12.40 26.20
N PRO A 37 16.75 -11.43 25.68
CA PRO A 37 16.80 -11.04 24.27
C PRO A 37 18.23 -10.83 23.74
N ALA A 38 19.15 -10.33 24.58
CA ALA A 38 20.56 -10.16 24.23
C ALA A 38 21.30 -11.48 24.02
N GLN A 39 20.96 -12.55 24.75
CA GLN A 39 21.50 -13.90 24.55
C GLN A 39 20.90 -14.57 23.32
N LEU A 40 19.60 -14.38 23.04
CA LEU A 40 18.96 -14.96 21.86
C LEU A 40 19.63 -14.45 20.57
N VAL A 41 19.88 -13.13 20.48
CA VAL A 41 20.59 -12.52 19.35
C VAL A 41 22.03 -13.04 19.19
N LEU A 42 22.69 -13.47 20.27
CA LEU A 42 24.04 -14.03 20.24
C LEU A 42 24.09 -15.53 19.88
N GLU A 43 23.05 -16.30 20.22
CA GLU A 43 22.99 -17.74 19.94
C GLU A 43 22.25 -18.08 18.63
N LEU A 44 21.43 -17.17 18.07
CA LEU A 44 20.76 -17.34 16.77
C LEU A 44 21.68 -17.82 15.63
N PRO A 45 22.93 -17.31 15.47
CA PRO A 45 23.86 -17.78 14.43
C PRO A 45 24.48 -19.16 14.70
N ARG A 46 24.22 -19.77 15.86
CA ARG A 46 24.81 -21.05 16.30
C ARG A 46 23.81 -22.19 16.34
N LEU A 47 22.51 -21.88 16.35
CA LEU A 47 21.44 -22.88 16.30
C LEU A 47 21.45 -23.60 14.95
N SER A 48 21.69 -24.90 14.99
CA SER A 48 21.65 -25.80 13.81
C SER A 48 20.23 -25.99 13.27
N ILE A 49 19.21 -25.72 14.09
CA ILE A 49 17.80 -25.77 13.77
C ILE A 49 17.18 -24.45 14.26
N LYS A 50 16.65 -23.64 13.34
CA LYS A 50 15.94 -22.38 13.65
C LYS A 50 14.41 -22.63 13.70
N ASP A 51 13.98 -23.53 14.57
CA ASP A 51 12.55 -23.75 14.87
C ASP A 51 12.17 -22.96 16.13
N PHE A 52 11.24 -22.03 15.95
CA PHE A 52 10.65 -21.16 16.97
C PHE A 52 9.12 -21.13 16.81
N SER A 53 8.54 -22.18 16.23
CA SER A 53 7.11 -22.26 15.94
C SER A 53 6.27 -22.16 17.22
N GLY A 54 5.30 -21.24 17.21
CA GLY A 54 4.41 -20.96 18.35
C GLY A 54 5.04 -20.31 19.59
N GLU A 55 6.33 -19.93 19.56
CA GLU A 55 7.00 -19.30 20.71
C GLU A 55 6.52 -17.86 20.99
N ASP A 56 6.70 -17.38 22.22
CA ASP A 56 6.29 -16.03 22.65
C ASP A 56 7.48 -15.09 22.82
N PHE A 57 7.62 -14.16 21.88
CA PHE A 57 8.61 -13.09 21.86
C PHE A 57 7.97 -11.70 21.99
N SER A 58 6.75 -11.60 22.53
CA SER A 58 6.02 -10.34 22.64
C SER A 58 6.78 -9.28 23.44
N GLY A 59 6.77 -8.04 22.93
CA GLY A 59 7.47 -6.89 23.51
C GLY A 59 9.01 -6.99 23.54
N MET A 60 9.63 -8.06 23.02
CA MET A 60 11.08 -8.25 23.09
C MET A 60 11.85 -7.33 22.13
N SER A 61 13.08 -6.99 22.51
CA SER A 61 14.02 -6.26 21.66
C SER A 61 14.89 -7.23 20.86
N LEU A 62 14.53 -7.43 19.59
CA LEU A 62 15.16 -8.35 18.63
C LEU A 62 15.72 -7.60 17.42
N ALA A 63 16.18 -6.36 17.63
CA ALA A 63 16.70 -5.51 16.57
C ALA A 63 18.00 -6.09 16.00
N GLY A 64 18.07 -6.26 14.67
CA GLY A 64 19.22 -6.90 14.01
C GLY A 64 19.35 -8.41 14.22
N ALA A 65 18.33 -9.09 14.77
CA ALA A 65 18.32 -10.55 14.90
C ALA A 65 18.32 -11.26 13.54
N ASP A 66 19.00 -12.41 13.45
CA ASP A 66 19.02 -13.26 12.25
C ASP A 66 18.05 -14.45 12.37
N PHE A 67 16.83 -14.24 11.90
CA PHE A 67 15.79 -15.25 11.70
C PHE A 67 15.69 -15.71 10.24
N SER A 68 16.70 -15.47 9.40
CA SER A 68 16.67 -15.92 7.99
C SER A 68 16.47 -17.43 7.91
N GLY A 69 15.49 -17.84 7.08
CA GLY A 69 15.08 -19.24 6.89
C GLY A 69 14.50 -19.96 8.12
N ALA A 70 14.14 -19.24 9.19
CA ALA A 70 13.55 -19.84 10.40
C ALA A 70 12.10 -20.31 10.20
N ASP A 71 11.70 -21.34 10.94
CA ASP A 71 10.29 -21.62 11.21
C ASP A 71 9.84 -20.76 12.40
N LEU A 72 8.96 -19.82 12.11
CA LEU A 72 8.33 -18.87 13.02
C LEU A 72 6.79 -18.97 12.88
N SER A 73 6.29 -20.12 12.43
CA SER A 73 4.86 -20.33 12.20
C SER A 73 4.09 -20.20 13.52
N GLY A 74 3.04 -19.38 13.53
CA GLY A 74 2.25 -19.07 14.71
C GLY A 74 2.97 -18.32 15.84
N VAL A 75 4.22 -17.85 15.65
CA VAL A 75 4.98 -17.13 16.68
C VAL A 75 4.28 -15.84 17.12
N ASN A 76 4.47 -15.44 18.38
CA ASN A 76 3.98 -14.17 18.89
C ASN A 76 5.10 -13.12 18.98
N PHE A 77 5.12 -12.19 18.02
CA PHE A 77 5.96 -10.99 18.00
C PHE A 77 5.18 -9.70 18.35
N SER A 78 4.00 -9.78 18.97
CA SER A 78 3.21 -8.58 19.26
C SER A 78 4.00 -7.54 20.06
N ASP A 79 3.97 -6.28 19.62
CA ASP A 79 4.74 -5.15 20.16
C ASP A 79 6.28 -5.33 20.18
N ALA A 80 6.83 -6.38 19.57
CA ALA A 80 8.27 -6.63 19.54
C ALA A 80 9.02 -5.64 18.61
N SER A 81 10.30 -5.42 18.89
CA SER A 81 11.19 -4.59 18.07
C SER A 81 12.12 -5.44 17.22
N LEU A 82 11.73 -5.68 15.97
CA LEU A 82 12.48 -6.40 14.92
C LEU A 82 13.18 -5.42 13.96
N MET A 83 13.56 -4.22 14.43
CA MET A 83 14.14 -3.17 13.60
C MET A 83 15.45 -3.65 12.96
N GLY A 84 15.52 -3.65 11.63
CA GLY A 84 16.68 -4.15 10.89
C GLY A 84 16.98 -5.65 11.05
N ALA A 85 16.04 -6.45 11.60
CA ALA A 85 16.20 -7.91 11.66
C ALA A 85 16.16 -8.52 10.25
N ASP A 86 16.82 -9.67 10.08
CA ASP A 86 16.71 -10.49 8.88
C ASP A 86 15.72 -11.64 9.12
N LEU A 87 14.63 -11.63 8.37
CA LEU A 87 13.55 -12.61 8.34
C LEU A 87 13.40 -13.17 6.92
N SER A 88 14.42 -13.02 6.05
CA SER A 88 14.33 -13.44 4.65
C SER A 88 14.13 -14.95 4.52
N GLY A 89 13.15 -15.33 3.70
CA GLY A 89 12.73 -16.73 3.53
C GLY A 89 12.19 -17.43 4.78
N ALA A 90 11.91 -16.72 5.88
CA ALA A 90 11.31 -17.31 7.08
C ALA A 90 9.83 -17.67 6.85
N ASP A 91 9.36 -18.73 7.51
CA ASP A 91 7.94 -19.08 7.59
C ASP A 91 7.33 -18.38 8.81
N LEU A 92 6.43 -17.43 8.57
CA LEU A 92 5.69 -16.66 9.56
C LEU A 92 4.18 -16.90 9.39
N TYR A 93 3.79 -18.06 8.86
CA TYR A 93 2.39 -18.42 8.64
C TYR A 93 1.59 -18.30 9.94
N LYS A 94 0.52 -17.51 9.92
CA LYS A 94 -0.31 -17.17 11.10
C LYS A 94 0.44 -16.54 12.29
N ALA A 95 1.65 -16.00 12.10
CA ALA A 95 2.33 -15.27 13.15
C ALA A 95 1.52 -14.04 13.60
N ASN A 96 1.60 -13.70 14.88
CA ASN A 96 1.06 -12.45 15.42
C ASN A 96 2.19 -11.43 15.53
N LEU A 97 2.24 -10.48 14.59
CA LEU A 97 3.19 -9.37 14.62
C LEU A 97 2.54 -8.07 15.12
N LYS A 98 1.27 -8.06 15.54
CA LYS A 98 0.51 -6.83 15.84
C LYS A 98 1.32 -5.78 16.63
N GLY A 99 1.36 -4.54 16.12
CA GLY A 99 2.09 -3.42 16.73
C GLY A 99 3.63 -3.48 16.59
N ALA A 100 4.20 -4.54 16.04
CA ALA A 100 5.65 -4.72 15.96
C ALA A 100 6.36 -3.66 15.09
N ARG A 101 7.63 -3.44 15.43
CA ARG A 101 8.50 -2.45 14.81
C ARG A 101 9.53 -3.13 13.92
N LEU A 102 9.22 -3.24 12.63
CA LEU A 102 10.01 -3.89 11.58
C LEU A 102 10.64 -2.87 10.61
N ALA A 103 10.87 -1.63 11.06
CA ALA A 103 11.45 -0.59 10.22
C ALA A 103 12.84 -1.01 9.70
N GLY A 104 13.01 -0.98 8.38
CA GLY A 104 14.23 -1.43 7.69
C GLY A 104 14.55 -2.93 7.79
N ALA A 105 13.62 -3.77 8.27
CA ALA A 105 13.82 -5.22 8.29
C ALA A 105 13.84 -5.83 6.87
N ASN A 106 14.50 -6.99 6.74
CA ASN A 106 14.53 -7.79 5.53
C ASN A 106 13.52 -8.94 5.65
N LEU A 107 12.45 -8.92 4.85
CA LEU A 107 11.46 -10.01 4.76
C LEU A 107 11.31 -10.50 3.31
N GLU A 108 12.38 -10.42 2.51
CA GLU A 108 12.35 -10.89 1.12
C GLU A 108 12.02 -12.39 1.06
N ASN A 109 11.02 -12.74 0.25
CA ASN A 109 10.49 -14.09 0.07
C ASN A 109 9.98 -14.81 1.34
N ALA A 110 9.76 -14.09 2.45
CA ALA A 110 9.15 -14.65 3.66
C ALA A 110 7.66 -15.00 3.44
N ASP A 111 7.13 -15.96 4.21
CA ASP A 111 5.72 -16.37 4.15
C ASP A 111 4.95 -15.85 5.37
N LEU A 112 4.23 -14.74 5.21
CA LEU A 112 3.38 -14.14 6.24
C LEU A 112 1.89 -14.35 5.91
N SER A 113 1.57 -15.42 5.18
CA SER A 113 0.17 -15.73 4.85
C SER A 113 -0.64 -15.96 6.12
N MET A 114 -1.85 -15.39 6.16
CA MET A 114 -2.77 -15.41 7.33
C MET A 114 -2.20 -14.78 8.62
N ALA A 115 -1.08 -14.05 8.59
CA ALA A 115 -0.50 -13.38 9.75
C ALA A 115 -1.26 -12.10 10.15
N ASP A 116 -1.15 -11.68 11.42
CA ASP A 116 -1.64 -10.38 11.90
C ASP A 116 -0.50 -9.37 11.98
N LEU A 117 -0.48 -8.42 11.05
CA LEU A 117 0.42 -7.28 10.98
C LEU A 117 -0.31 -5.96 11.29
N SER A 118 -1.48 -6.01 11.95
CA SER A 118 -2.23 -4.80 12.27
C SER A 118 -1.37 -3.81 13.07
N GLU A 119 -1.49 -2.53 12.72
CA GLU A 119 -0.81 -1.39 13.36
C GLU A 119 0.75 -1.43 13.31
N CYS A 120 1.36 -2.38 12.58
CA CYS A 120 2.82 -2.53 12.49
C CYS A 120 3.51 -1.37 11.75
N SER A 121 4.82 -1.23 11.99
CA SER A 121 5.68 -0.31 11.24
C SER A 121 6.72 -1.05 10.42
N LEU A 122 6.52 -1.08 9.11
CA LEU A 122 7.38 -1.69 8.08
C LEU A 122 8.00 -0.61 7.15
N ALA A 123 8.15 0.62 7.66
CA ALA A 123 8.70 1.74 6.90
C ALA A 123 10.09 1.41 6.35
N GLY A 124 10.25 1.51 5.03
CA GLY A 124 11.49 1.19 4.33
C GLY A 124 11.94 -0.29 4.36
N ALA A 125 11.11 -1.22 4.84
CA ALA A 125 11.43 -2.65 4.83
C ALA A 125 11.55 -3.21 3.39
N SER A 126 12.37 -4.25 3.22
CA SER A 126 12.39 -5.02 1.97
C SER A 126 11.42 -6.19 2.06
N LEU A 127 10.45 -6.19 1.14
CA LEU A 127 9.28 -7.08 1.12
C LEU A 127 9.14 -7.71 -0.28
N GLN A 128 10.26 -7.84 -1.01
CA GLN A 128 10.25 -8.28 -2.39
C GLN A 128 9.90 -9.77 -2.45
N GLY A 129 8.88 -10.13 -3.23
CA GLY A 129 8.37 -11.50 -3.32
C GLY A 129 7.77 -12.07 -2.02
N ILE A 130 7.49 -11.22 -1.00
CA ILE A 130 6.82 -11.68 0.23
C ILE A 130 5.44 -12.24 -0.08
N LYS A 131 5.01 -13.26 0.66
CA LYS A 131 3.62 -13.71 0.67
C LYS A 131 2.92 -13.13 1.90
N LEU A 132 1.76 -12.55 1.67
CA LEU A 132 0.86 -11.91 2.64
C LEU A 132 -0.59 -12.33 2.32
N SER A 133 -0.79 -13.51 1.73
CA SER A 133 -2.11 -13.96 1.30
C SER A 133 -3.04 -14.14 2.51
N GLY A 134 -4.21 -13.47 2.48
CA GLY A 134 -5.14 -13.42 3.60
C GLY A 134 -4.60 -12.77 4.89
N ALA A 135 -3.48 -12.02 4.83
CA ALA A 135 -2.92 -11.36 6.00
C ALA A 135 -3.74 -10.13 6.44
N CYS A 136 -3.81 -9.90 7.75
CA CYS A 136 -4.37 -8.69 8.33
C CYS A 136 -3.29 -7.60 8.38
N LEU A 137 -3.44 -6.55 7.60
CA LEU A 137 -2.52 -5.41 7.46
C LEU A 137 -3.20 -4.09 7.88
N VAL A 138 -4.27 -4.16 8.67
CA VAL A 138 -5.10 -3.01 9.05
C VAL A 138 -4.26 -1.94 9.77
N GLY A 139 -4.25 -0.72 9.23
CA GLY A 139 -3.48 0.40 9.77
C GLY A 139 -1.94 0.27 9.67
N VAL A 140 -1.41 -0.70 8.91
CA VAL A 140 0.05 -0.90 8.78
C VAL A 140 0.73 0.30 8.12
N ARG A 141 1.95 0.63 8.56
CA ARG A 141 2.78 1.70 7.97
C ARG A 141 3.86 1.10 7.07
N LEU A 142 3.66 1.22 5.76
CA LEU A 142 4.49 0.68 4.67
C LEU A 142 5.10 1.78 3.78
N SER A 143 5.19 3.02 4.29
CA SER A 143 5.72 4.16 3.55
C SER A 143 7.11 3.88 2.96
N GLY A 144 7.24 4.03 1.63
CA GLY A 144 8.45 3.75 0.87
C GLY A 144 8.93 2.29 0.86
N ALA A 145 8.14 1.32 1.35
CA ALA A 145 8.54 -0.08 1.43
C ALA A 145 8.60 -0.75 0.04
N ARG A 146 9.40 -1.83 -0.09
CA ARG A 146 9.68 -2.51 -1.36
C ARG A 146 8.85 -3.79 -1.52
N LEU A 147 7.62 -3.68 -2.00
CA LEU A 147 6.63 -4.76 -2.21
C LEU A 147 6.59 -5.26 -3.66
N ALA A 148 7.69 -5.15 -4.42
CA ALA A 148 7.69 -5.51 -5.83
C ALA A 148 7.48 -7.02 -5.99
N GLY A 149 6.44 -7.41 -6.73
CA GLY A 149 6.04 -8.81 -6.88
C GLY A 149 5.51 -9.49 -5.61
N ALA A 150 5.13 -8.72 -4.57
CA ALA A 150 4.51 -9.27 -3.37
C ALA A 150 3.14 -9.91 -3.69
N ASP A 151 2.78 -10.97 -2.96
CA ASP A 151 1.46 -11.60 -3.03
C ASP A 151 0.60 -11.16 -1.84
N LEU A 152 -0.38 -10.30 -2.11
CA LEU A 152 -1.33 -9.68 -1.18
C LEU A 152 -2.76 -10.13 -1.49
N TYR A 153 -2.92 -11.31 -2.11
CA TYR A 153 -4.22 -11.90 -2.44
C TYR A 153 -5.12 -12.01 -1.19
N GLU A 154 -6.36 -11.52 -1.27
CA GLU A 154 -7.34 -11.49 -0.16
C GLU A 154 -6.84 -10.79 1.14
N ALA A 155 -5.75 -10.01 1.10
CA ALA A 155 -5.24 -9.31 2.27
C ALA A 155 -6.10 -8.10 2.67
N ASP A 156 -6.16 -7.78 3.97
CA ASP A 156 -6.86 -6.59 4.47
C ASP A 156 -5.89 -5.45 4.81
N LEU A 157 -5.72 -4.51 3.88
CA LEU A 157 -4.92 -3.28 4.02
C LEU A 157 -5.77 -2.06 4.41
N SER A 158 -6.94 -2.24 5.01
CA SER A 158 -7.81 -1.13 5.43
C SER A 158 -7.05 -0.12 6.31
N MET A 159 -7.18 1.17 6.01
CA MET A 159 -6.49 2.27 6.67
C MET A 159 -4.94 2.21 6.65
N ALA A 160 -4.33 1.33 5.85
CA ALA A 160 -2.87 1.24 5.73
C ALA A 160 -2.24 2.46 5.04
N VAL A 161 -0.97 2.72 5.32
CA VAL A 161 -0.20 3.83 4.73
C VAL A 161 0.92 3.28 3.86
N LEU A 162 0.66 3.19 2.55
CA LEU A 162 1.58 2.74 1.50
C LEU A 162 2.14 3.90 0.66
N ALA A 163 2.14 5.12 1.18
CA ALA A 163 2.66 6.31 0.50
C ALA A 163 4.08 6.08 -0.05
N GLY A 164 4.25 6.27 -1.37
CA GLY A 164 5.51 6.06 -2.10
C GLY A 164 6.00 4.60 -2.18
N ALA A 165 5.25 3.62 -1.71
CA ALA A 165 5.64 2.20 -1.73
C ALA A 165 5.79 1.66 -3.17
N ASP A 166 6.61 0.63 -3.32
CA ASP A 166 6.88 -0.01 -4.61
C ASP A 166 6.12 -1.34 -4.73
N LEU A 167 4.92 -1.30 -5.32
CA LEU A 167 3.99 -2.42 -5.51
C LEU A 167 3.99 -2.94 -6.96
N ARG A 168 5.06 -2.68 -7.72
CA ARG A 168 5.14 -3.08 -9.14
C ARG A 168 4.99 -4.59 -9.28
N LYS A 169 4.09 -5.02 -10.16
CA LYS A 169 3.73 -6.44 -10.38
C LYS A 169 3.22 -7.19 -9.13
N ALA A 170 2.84 -6.50 -8.06
CA ALA A 170 2.22 -7.15 -6.91
C ALA A 170 0.86 -7.75 -7.29
N ASN A 171 0.46 -8.82 -6.62
CA ASN A 171 -0.87 -9.40 -6.70
C ASN A 171 -1.70 -8.91 -5.51
N LEU A 172 -2.57 -7.94 -5.73
CA LEU A 172 -3.52 -7.39 -4.75
C LEU A 172 -4.94 -7.91 -4.99
N SER A 173 -5.14 -8.94 -5.82
CA SER A 173 -6.50 -9.37 -6.21
C SER A 173 -7.33 -9.75 -4.98
N MET A 174 -8.60 -9.31 -4.95
CA MET A 174 -9.54 -9.49 -3.84
C MET A 174 -9.10 -8.86 -2.50
N ALA A 175 -8.05 -8.02 -2.48
CA ALA A 175 -7.64 -7.30 -1.28
C ALA A 175 -8.64 -6.20 -0.88
N THR A 176 -8.83 -6.05 0.43
CA THR A 176 -9.56 -4.91 1.00
C THR A 176 -8.58 -3.78 1.28
N MET A 177 -8.86 -2.58 0.76
CA MET A 177 -7.98 -1.41 0.78
C MET A 177 -8.77 -0.12 1.10
N VAL A 178 -9.77 -0.24 1.99
CA VAL A 178 -10.66 0.88 2.34
C VAL A 178 -9.89 1.96 3.09
N GLY A 179 -9.98 3.21 2.62
CA GLY A 179 -9.29 4.36 3.23
C GLY A 179 -7.76 4.31 3.17
N THR A 180 -7.17 3.41 2.38
CA THR A 180 -5.71 3.24 2.27
C THR A 180 -5.04 4.45 1.60
N ASP A 181 -3.89 4.89 2.12
CA ASP A 181 -3.05 5.91 1.49
C ASP A 181 -2.01 5.27 0.55
N LEU A 182 -2.25 5.37 -0.75
CA LEU A 182 -1.38 4.97 -1.85
C LEU A 182 -0.75 6.20 -2.55
N THR A 183 -0.66 7.35 -1.89
CA THR A 183 -0.12 8.59 -2.48
C THR A 183 1.28 8.38 -3.05
N GLY A 184 1.46 8.60 -4.35
CA GLY A 184 2.73 8.40 -5.05
C GLY A 184 3.22 6.94 -5.15
N ALA A 185 2.39 5.95 -4.77
CA ALA A 185 2.76 4.55 -4.86
C ALA A 185 2.97 4.08 -6.31
N LYS A 186 3.84 3.09 -6.49
CA LYS A 186 4.20 2.52 -7.81
C LYS A 186 3.47 1.20 -8.00
N LEU A 187 2.40 1.19 -8.78
CA LEU A 187 1.48 0.07 -8.98
C LEU A 187 1.54 -0.48 -10.42
N GLN A 188 2.60 -0.15 -11.18
CA GLN A 188 2.70 -0.56 -12.58
C GLN A 188 2.62 -2.07 -12.74
N TYR A 189 1.72 -2.51 -13.62
CA TYR A 189 1.45 -3.93 -13.90
C TYR A 189 1.04 -4.74 -12.65
N ALA A 190 0.56 -4.09 -11.59
CA ALA A 190 -0.06 -4.79 -10.47
C ALA A 190 -1.38 -5.43 -10.90
N ARG A 191 -1.67 -6.62 -10.36
CA ARG A 191 -2.97 -7.27 -10.52
C ARG A 191 -3.83 -6.87 -9.32
N MET A 192 -4.96 -6.22 -9.58
CA MET A 192 -5.86 -5.62 -8.60
C MET A 192 -7.31 -5.98 -8.97
N VAL A 193 -7.55 -7.23 -9.37
CA VAL A 193 -8.88 -7.70 -9.78
C VAL A 193 -9.77 -7.83 -8.53
N MET A 194 -11.00 -7.33 -8.61
CA MET A 194 -11.99 -7.34 -7.51
C MET A 194 -11.49 -6.72 -6.19
N VAL A 195 -10.67 -5.65 -6.25
CA VAL A 195 -10.22 -4.93 -5.04
C VAL A 195 -11.27 -3.96 -4.51
N ASN A 196 -11.22 -3.69 -3.20
CA ASN A 196 -12.02 -2.64 -2.58
C ASN A 196 -11.14 -1.45 -2.16
N LEU A 197 -11.07 -0.44 -3.02
CA LEU A 197 -10.38 0.85 -2.83
C LEU A 197 -11.33 1.98 -2.37
N THR A 198 -12.45 1.66 -1.71
CA THR A 198 -13.41 2.68 -1.24
C THR A 198 -12.70 3.74 -0.37
N ASP A 199 -12.89 5.01 -0.70
CA ASP A 199 -12.23 6.18 -0.08
C ASP A 199 -10.68 6.15 -0.04
N ALA A 200 -10.03 5.26 -0.81
CA ALA A 200 -8.58 5.19 -0.89
C ALA A 200 -7.97 6.44 -1.59
N THR A 201 -6.77 6.83 -1.18
CA THR A 201 -6.05 7.97 -1.77
C THR A 201 -4.93 7.48 -2.69
N LEU A 202 -5.10 7.65 -4.00
CA LEU A 202 -4.12 7.28 -5.03
C LEU A 202 -3.49 8.52 -5.70
N CYS A 203 -3.41 9.63 -4.98
CA CYS A 203 -2.91 10.90 -5.51
C CYS A 203 -1.47 10.76 -6.04
N ASN A 204 -1.22 11.15 -7.29
CA ASN A 204 0.07 10.99 -7.98
C ASN A 204 0.59 9.53 -8.08
N ALA A 205 -0.25 8.53 -7.82
CA ALA A 205 0.13 7.12 -7.95
C ALA A 205 0.42 6.76 -9.42
N LYS A 206 1.27 5.76 -9.62
CA LYS A 206 1.65 5.28 -10.95
C LYS A 206 1.04 3.91 -11.18
N LEU A 207 -0.18 3.90 -11.68
CA LEU A 207 -0.98 2.70 -11.96
C LEU A 207 -0.63 2.11 -13.34
N ASN A 208 0.04 2.86 -14.22
CA ASN A 208 0.17 2.55 -15.65
C ASN A 208 0.36 1.05 -15.99
N GLY A 209 -0.60 0.48 -16.72
CA GLY A 209 -0.66 -0.95 -17.07
C GLY A 209 -1.19 -1.90 -15.96
N ALA A 210 -1.75 -1.40 -14.86
CA ALA A 210 -2.38 -2.21 -13.82
C ALA A 210 -3.76 -2.75 -14.27
N HIS A 211 -4.14 -3.90 -13.72
CA HIS A 211 -5.42 -4.57 -14.00
C HIS A 211 -6.33 -4.43 -12.78
N ILE A 212 -7.29 -3.50 -12.82
CA ILE A 212 -8.18 -3.09 -11.73
C ILE A 212 -9.64 -3.33 -12.14
N THR A 213 -9.92 -4.53 -12.69
CA THR A 213 -11.25 -4.90 -13.20
C THR A 213 -12.18 -5.33 -12.06
N ASP A 214 -13.49 -5.19 -12.29
CA ASP A 214 -14.56 -5.68 -11.40
C ASP A 214 -14.42 -5.21 -9.94
N SER A 215 -13.85 -4.02 -9.75
CA SER A 215 -13.37 -3.49 -8.48
C SER A 215 -14.19 -2.31 -7.98
N THR A 216 -14.13 -2.04 -6.68
CA THR A 216 -14.80 -0.90 -6.05
C THR A 216 -13.79 0.21 -5.80
N LEU A 217 -13.98 1.38 -6.41
CA LEU A 217 -13.19 2.60 -6.22
C LEU A 217 -14.05 3.77 -5.71
N VAL A 218 -15.20 3.48 -5.10
CA VAL A 218 -16.18 4.50 -4.68
C VAL A 218 -15.53 5.56 -3.79
N GLY A 219 -15.69 6.85 -4.15
CA GLY A 219 -15.10 7.98 -3.43
C GLY A 219 -13.58 8.18 -3.56
N ALA A 220 -12.86 7.21 -4.16
CA ALA A 220 -11.40 7.18 -4.21
C ALA A 220 -10.80 8.39 -4.94
N ALA A 221 -9.61 8.80 -4.50
CA ALA A 221 -8.95 10.02 -4.94
C ALA A 221 -7.72 9.72 -5.83
N LEU A 222 -7.93 9.67 -7.15
CA LEU A 222 -6.89 9.35 -8.15
C LEU A 222 -6.18 10.62 -8.69
N CYS A 223 -6.30 11.74 -7.99
CA CYS A 223 -5.82 13.06 -8.40
C CYS A 223 -4.38 13.04 -8.95
N ARG A 224 -4.17 13.45 -10.21
CA ARG A 224 -2.85 13.42 -10.89
C ARG A 224 -2.20 12.04 -11.01
N ALA A 225 -2.94 10.95 -10.86
CA ALA A 225 -2.41 9.61 -11.07
C ALA A 225 -2.14 9.34 -12.56
N ASP A 226 -1.14 8.52 -12.82
CA ASP A 226 -0.87 7.95 -14.14
C ASP A 226 -1.52 6.57 -14.23
N ALA A 227 -2.72 6.52 -14.80
CA ALA A 227 -3.49 5.31 -15.05
C ALA A 227 -3.52 4.96 -16.54
N THR A 228 -2.50 5.39 -17.30
CA THR A 228 -2.42 5.08 -18.73
C THR A 228 -2.29 3.58 -18.97
N HIS A 229 -2.95 3.08 -20.02
CA HIS A 229 -2.96 1.64 -20.35
C HIS A 229 -3.50 0.71 -19.24
N CYS A 230 -4.16 1.24 -18.21
CA CYS A 230 -4.80 0.39 -17.20
C CYS A 230 -6.05 -0.29 -17.75
N ASP A 231 -6.41 -1.42 -17.14
CA ASP A 231 -7.73 -1.99 -17.26
C ASP A 231 -8.53 -1.68 -15.99
N LEU A 232 -9.71 -1.10 -16.15
CA LEU A 232 -10.65 -0.74 -15.10
C LEU A 232 -12.06 -1.29 -15.41
N SER A 233 -12.21 -2.18 -16.41
CA SER A 233 -13.54 -2.60 -16.87
C SER A 233 -14.39 -3.24 -15.76
N GLY A 234 -15.69 -2.96 -15.79
CA GLY A 234 -16.66 -3.46 -14.82
C GLY A 234 -16.60 -2.83 -13.42
N SER A 235 -15.66 -1.91 -13.17
CA SER A 235 -15.44 -1.33 -11.84
C SER A 235 -16.42 -0.20 -11.49
N ASP A 236 -16.81 -0.13 -10.20
CA ASP A 236 -17.57 1.00 -9.66
C ASP A 236 -16.61 2.12 -9.26
N MET A 237 -16.62 3.20 -10.05
CA MET A 237 -15.82 4.41 -9.87
C MET A 237 -16.70 5.60 -9.45
N SER A 238 -17.86 5.35 -8.85
CA SER A 238 -18.78 6.43 -8.49
C SER A 238 -18.20 7.36 -7.42
N ASN A 239 -18.46 8.67 -7.56
CA ASN A 239 -17.90 9.73 -6.71
C ASN A 239 -16.36 9.82 -6.71
N THR A 240 -15.65 9.18 -7.66
CA THR A 240 -14.18 9.25 -7.74
C THR A 240 -13.67 10.64 -8.09
N LYS A 241 -12.50 11.00 -7.55
CA LYS A 241 -11.85 12.29 -7.80
C LYS A 241 -10.76 12.11 -8.86
N LEU A 242 -11.13 12.25 -10.13
CA LEU A 242 -10.29 11.98 -11.31
C LEU A 242 -9.60 13.24 -11.89
N TRP A 243 -9.72 14.40 -11.24
CA TRP A 243 -9.08 15.63 -11.70
C TRP A 243 -7.55 15.50 -11.96
N TRP A 244 -7.11 16.00 -13.12
CA TRP A 244 -5.76 15.85 -13.68
C TRP A 244 -5.25 14.40 -13.87
N THR A 245 -6.12 13.38 -13.83
CA THR A 245 -5.70 11.97 -14.03
C THR A 245 -5.43 11.68 -15.51
N HIS A 246 -4.38 10.89 -15.78
CA HIS A 246 -4.11 10.40 -17.13
C HIS A 246 -4.77 9.03 -17.33
N LEU A 247 -5.85 8.99 -18.12
CA LEU A 247 -6.56 7.78 -18.54
C LEU A 247 -6.35 7.50 -20.06
N PHE A 248 -5.21 7.90 -20.61
CA PHE A 248 -4.89 7.65 -22.02
C PHE A 248 -4.78 6.14 -22.31
N LYS A 249 -5.49 5.66 -23.34
CA LYS A 249 -5.57 4.23 -23.71
C LYS A 249 -6.00 3.30 -22.56
N THR A 250 -6.88 3.77 -21.69
CA THR A 250 -7.40 2.98 -20.56
C THR A 250 -8.68 2.26 -20.97
N ASN A 251 -8.84 1.00 -20.54
CA ASN A 251 -10.11 0.31 -20.66
C ASN A 251 -11.00 0.67 -19.47
N LEU A 252 -12.14 1.30 -19.74
CA LEU A 252 -13.18 1.72 -18.78
C LEU A 252 -14.54 1.14 -19.17
N ALA A 253 -14.58 0.09 -20.00
CA ALA A 253 -15.83 -0.52 -20.46
C ALA A 253 -16.68 -1.02 -19.27
N GLY A 254 -17.97 -0.71 -19.29
CA GLY A 254 -18.92 -1.07 -18.23
C GLY A 254 -18.68 -0.41 -16.86
N THR A 255 -17.80 0.60 -16.76
CA THR A 255 -17.54 1.28 -15.47
C THR A 255 -18.69 2.18 -15.03
N ASN A 256 -18.98 2.21 -13.73
CA ASN A 256 -19.87 3.22 -13.15
C ASN A 256 -19.06 4.44 -12.72
N MET A 257 -19.05 5.51 -13.51
CA MET A 257 -18.41 6.80 -13.17
C MET A 257 -19.42 7.85 -12.67
N THR A 258 -20.56 7.45 -12.11
CA THR A 258 -21.58 8.39 -11.61
C THR A 258 -21.01 9.34 -10.56
N ASN A 259 -21.26 10.65 -10.68
CA ASN A 259 -20.66 11.73 -9.85
C ASN A 259 -19.11 11.83 -9.90
N ALA A 260 -18.43 11.19 -10.86
CA ALA A 260 -16.97 11.27 -10.94
C ALA A 260 -16.49 12.65 -11.42
N LEU A 261 -15.45 13.19 -10.77
CA LEU A 261 -14.93 14.53 -11.06
C LEU A 261 -13.85 14.51 -12.15
N LEU A 262 -14.25 14.76 -13.40
CA LEU A 262 -13.42 14.62 -14.62
C LEU A 262 -12.65 15.89 -15.06
N THR A 263 -12.49 16.89 -14.17
CA THR A 263 -11.84 18.18 -14.47
C THR A 263 -10.37 18.00 -14.90
N GLU A 264 -10.01 18.43 -16.11
CA GLU A 264 -8.63 18.28 -16.66
C GLU A 264 -8.12 16.82 -16.74
N THR A 265 -9.01 15.82 -16.64
CA THR A 265 -8.71 14.41 -16.94
C THR A 265 -8.47 14.23 -18.43
N ASN A 266 -7.53 13.36 -18.82
CA ASN A 266 -7.28 12.98 -20.21
C ASN A 266 -7.76 11.54 -20.48
N MET A 267 -8.82 11.39 -21.28
CA MET A 267 -9.39 10.09 -21.70
C MET A 267 -9.16 9.80 -23.19
N SER A 268 -8.18 10.43 -23.83
CA SER A 268 -7.92 10.21 -25.27
C SER A 268 -7.54 8.74 -25.54
N LEU A 269 -8.12 8.15 -26.59
CA LEU A 269 -8.02 6.72 -26.92
C LEU A 269 -8.50 5.75 -25.82
N ALA A 270 -9.26 6.20 -24.81
CA ALA A 270 -9.90 5.30 -23.86
C ALA A 270 -11.10 4.57 -24.46
N GLN A 271 -11.43 3.42 -23.88
CA GLN A 271 -12.60 2.60 -24.20
C GLN A 271 -13.63 2.78 -23.09
N ILE A 272 -14.83 3.26 -23.40
CA ILE A 272 -15.89 3.56 -22.42
C ILE A 272 -17.24 2.93 -22.83
N GLU A 273 -17.22 1.90 -23.67
CA GLU A 273 -18.39 1.12 -24.08
C GLU A 273 -19.18 0.64 -22.85
N GLY A 274 -20.48 0.92 -22.80
CA GLY A 274 -21.32 0.61 -21.63
C GLY A 274 -20.99 1.36 -20.32
N ALA A 275 -20.09 2.34 -20.32
CA ALA A 275 -19.78 3.12 -19.12
C ALA A 275 -20.92 4.10 -18.75
N ILE A 276 -21.07 4.38 -17.45
CA ILE A 276 -22.09 5.28 -16.91
C ILE A 276 -21.43 6.58 -16.43
N LEU A 277 -21.62 7.68 -17.16
CA LEU A 277 -20.99 8.99 -16.94
C LEU A 277 -21.97 10.05 -16.41
N THR A 278 -23.03 9.64 -15.70
CA THR A 278 -24.03 10.60 -15.17
C THR A 278 -23.48 11.45 -14.03
N HIS A 279 -23.93 12.70 -13.94
CA HIS A 279 -23.53 13.70 -12.95
C HIS A 279 -22.01 13.98 -12.91
N THR A 280 -21.31 13.77 -14.03
CA THR A 280 -19.89 14.08 -14.21
C THR A 280 -19.64 15.48 -14.80
N GLY A 281 -20.68 16.09 -15.38
CA GLY A 281 -20.63 17.28 -16.21
C GLY A 281 -20.20 17.02 -17.65
N LEU A 282 -19.86 15.78 -18.02
CA LEU A 282 -19.31 15.44 -19.34
C LEU A 282 -20.41 14.99 -20.31
N THR A 283 -20.82 15.90 -21.20
CA THR A 283 -21.72 15.56 -22.32
C THR A 283 -20.99 14.81 -23.44
N GLN A 284 -21.71 14.01 -24.23
CA GLN A 284 -21.17 13.29 -25.40
C GLN A 284 -20.47 14.24 -26.40
N ASP A 285 -21.07 15.41 -26.66
CA ASP A 285 -20.52 16.44 -27.54
C ASP A 285 -19.22 17.06 -27.00
N GLU A 286 -19.12 17.24 -25.67
CA GLU A 286 -17.87 17.68 -25.06
C GLU A 286 -16.80 16.59 -25.15
N ALA A 287 -17.14 15.35 -24.78
CA ALA A 287 -16.22 14.22 -24.83
C ALA A 287 -15.64 14.00 -26.23
N THR A 288 -16.49 14.01 -27.26
CA THR A 288 -16.08 13.84 -28.67
C THR A 288 -15.18 14.98 -29.17
N ARG A 289 -15.34 16.21 -28.64
CA ARG A 289 -14.46 17.36 -28.96
C ARG A 289 -13.17 17.37 -28.15
N ARG A 290 -13.20 16.87 -26.91
CA ARG A 290 -12.10 16.93 -25.93
C ARG A 290 -11.14 15.75 -26.03
N PHE A 291 -11.62 14.56 -26.41
CA PHE A 291 -10.85 13.32 -26.38
C PHE A 291 -10.74 12.69 -27.77
N GLN A 292 -9.54 12.70 -28.34
CA GLN A 292 -9.31 12.13 -29.66
C GLN A 292 -9.39 10.60 -29.61
N GLY A 293 -10.24 10.02 -30.47
CA GLY A 293 -10.37 8.57 -30.67
C GLY A 293 -10.88 7.81 -29.44
N LEU A 294 -11.64 8.48 -28.57
CA LEU A 294 -12.46 7.83 -27.54
C LEU A 294 -13.42 6.82 -28.19
N SER A 295 -13.49 5.61 -27.66
CA SER A 295 -14.38 4.54 -28.15
C SER A 295 -15.59 4.40 -27.24
N TYR A 296 -16.79 4.41 -27.83
CA TYR A 296 -18.07 4.31 -27.12
C TYR A 296 -19.15 3.76 -28.07
N ASP A 297 -20.25 3.28 -27.50
CA ASP A 297 -21.36 2.60 -28.18
C ASP A 297 -22.74 3.15 -27.73
N GLU A 298 -23.83 2.57 -28.24
CA GLU A 298 -25.19 2.95 -27.81
C GLU A 298 -25.53 2.59 -26.35
N THR A 299 -24.68 1.81 -25.66
CA THR A 299 -24.88 1.42 -24.26
C THR A 299 -24.19 2.37 -23.28
N THR A 300 -23.30 3.24 -23.77
CA THR A 300 -22.61 4.27 -22.99
C THR A 300 -23.60 5.36 -22.55
N VAL A 301 -23.76 5.57 -21.25
CA VAL A 301 -24.71 6.53 -20.66
C VAL A 301 -24.00 7.84 -20.35
N TRP A 302 -24.46 8.93 -20.95
CA TRP A 302 -23.87 10.27 -20.81
C TRP A 302 -24.66 11.18 -19.88
N ASP A 303 -24.05 12.30 -19.48
CA ASP A 303 -24.83 13.44 -19.01
C ASP A 303 -25.60 14.09 -20.15
N TYR A 304 -26.90 14.25 -19.92
CA TYR A 304 -27.75 15.11 -20.72
C TYR A 304 -27.83 16.48 -20.04
N PRO A 305 -27.62 17.59 -20.77
CA PRO A 305 -27.91 18.90 -20.20
C PRO A 305 -29.40 18.93 -19.81
N GLU A 306 -29.69 19.40 -18.60
CA GLU A 306 -31.08 19.67 -18.19
C GLU A 306 -31.74 20.49 -19.30
N ARG A 307 -32.86 20.01 -19.84
CA ARG A 307 -33.70 20.86 -20.66
C ARG A 307 -34.09 22.04 -19.78
N SER A 308 -33.76 23.24 -20.22
CA SER A 308 -34.36 24.45 -19.66
C SER A 308 -35.86 24.38 -19.95
N ASP A 309 -36.65 23.99 -18.96
CA ASP A 309 -38.11 23.88 -19.07
C ASP A 309 -38.75 25.26 -19.25
N GLU A 310 -38.78 25.74 -20.49
CA GLU A 310 -39.70 26.78 -20.93
C GLU A 310 -41.10 26.16 -21.13
N GLY A 311 -41.84 26.02 -20.02
CA GLY A 311 -43.18 25.43 -19.93
C GLY A 311 -43.15 23.97 -19.45
N GLU A 312 -44.00 23.52 -18.53
CA GLU A 312 -45.31 24.04 -18.11
C GLU A 312 -45.67 23.73 -16.64
N GLU A 313 -46.64 24.51 -16.14
CA GLU A 313 -47.57 24.27 -15.02
C GLU A 313 -47.05 23.82 -13.63
N SER A 314 -47.09 24.81 -12.72
CA SER A 314 -47.10 24.65 -11.27
C SER A 314 -48.25 23.75 -10.76
N ILE A 315 -47.90 22.64 -10.11
CA ILE A 315 -48.79 22.02 -9.12
C ILE A 315 -48.48 22.65 -7.75
N VAL A 316 -49.44 23.41 -7.25
CA VAL A 316 -49.39 24.06 -5.93
C VAL A 316 -49.68 23.05 -4.83
N THR A 317 -48.73 22.85 -3.92
CA THR A 317 -49.02 22.46 -2.53
C THR A 317 -48.37 23.44 -1.58
N ASP A 318 -49.21 24.28 -0.97
CA ASP A 318 -48.87 25.23 0.08
C ASP A 318 -48.38 24.50 1.35
N VAL A 319 -47.47 25.14 2.11
CA VAL A 319 -47.55 25.32 3.58
C VAL A 319 -46.34 26.13 4.07
N THR A 320 -46.58 27.44 4.25
CA THR A 320 -45.96 28.35 5.23
C THR A 320 -44.48 28.79 5.12
N GLN A 321 -44.29 30.12 5.09
CA GLN A 321 -43.06 30.82 5.49
C GLN A 321 -43.33 31.80 6.66
N PRO A 322 -42.31 32.16 7.46
CA PRO A 322 -42.24 33.44 8.15
C PRO A 322 -41.33 34.45 7.43
N LYS A 323 -41.92 35.53 6.91
CA LYS A 323 -41.22 36.66 6.23
C LYS A 323 -40.46 37.56 7.20
N LYS A 324 -39.26 38.07 6.85
CA LYS A 324 -38.75 39.39 7.33
C LYS A 324 -37.94 40.20 6.29
N SER A 325 -38.65 41.14 5.64
CA SER A 325 -38.23 42.50 5.22
C SER A 325 -36.81 42.81 4.69
N ARG A 326 -36.73 43.23 3.42
CA ARG A 326 -35.63 44.06 2.86
C ARG A 326 -35.68 45.51 3.40
N LYS A 327 -34.50 46.15 3.58
CA LYS A 327 -34.33 47.62 3.56
C LYS A 327 -33.43 48.02 2.37
N LYS A 328 -33.67 49.20 1.79
CA LYS A 328 -32.97 49.74 0.58
C LYS A 328 -32.20 51.03 0.91
N PHE A 329 -31.38 51.46 -0.08
CA PHE A 329 -30.84 52.82 -0.35
C PHE A 329 -29.49 53.23 0.28
N PRO A 330 -28.74 54.20 -0.29
CA PRO A 330 -28.70 54.69 -1.70
C PRO A 330 -27.27 54.87 -2.30
N LYS A 331 -27.16 55.40 -3.53
CA LYS A 331 -25.90 55.84 -4.19
C LYS A 331 -25.77 57.37 -4.26
N SER A 332 -24.63 57.92 -3.81
CA SER A 332 -24.07 59.26 -4.15
C SER A 332 -22.73 59.45 -3.38
N LEU A 333 -21.71 60.23 -3.78
CA LEU A 333 -21.36 60.97 -5.01
C LEU A 333 -19.83 61.26 -5.00
N ARG A 334 -19.16 61.21 -6.17
CA ARG A 334 -17.99 62.03 -6.64
C ARG A 334 -17.13 62.78 -5.58
N LYS A 335 -15.79 62.68 -5.51
CA LYS A 335 -14.68 62.96 -6.49
C LYS A 335 -13.32 62.70 -5.75
N SER A 336 -12.09 62.80 -6.30
CA SER A 336 -11.48 62.47 -7.60
C SER A 336 -10.09 63.16 -7.75
N ALA A 337 -8.95 62.45 -7.65
CA ALA A 337 -7.63 63.03 -7.98
C ALA A 337 -6.62 62.02 -8.60
N HIS A 338 -6.05 62.45 -9.73
CA HIS A 338 -4.77 62.17 -10.42
C HIS A 338 -3.69 61.23 -9.81
N LYS A 339 -2.71 60.70 -10.58
CA LYS A 339 -2.47 60.50 -12.04
C LYS A 339 -1.02 60.02 -12.18
N LYS A 340 -0.75 58.82 -12.76
CA LYS A 340 0.40 58.57 -13.65
C LYS A 340 0.37 57.14 -14.22
N ALA A 341 0.93 56.99 -15.42
CA ALA A 341 0.96 55.75 -16.19
C ALA A 341 2.36 55.10 -16.15
N GLY A 342 2.42 53.79 -16.41
CA GLY A 342 3.63 53.03 -16.64
C GLY A 342 3.26 51.63 -17.16
N ARG A 343 3.75 51.26 -18.34
CA ARG A 343 3.47 49.97 -19.02
C ARG A 343 4.60 48.93 -18.73
N PRO A 344 4.52 47.67 -19.19
CA PRO A 344 4.94 46.50 -18.39
C PRO A 344 6.27 45.85 -18.80
N VAL A 345 6.78 44.98 -17.93
CA VAL A 345 7.77 43.92 -18.22
C VAL A 345 7.33 42.69 -17.37
N ARG A 346 6.88 41.55 -17.91
CA ARG A 346 7.52 40.50 -18.72
C ARG A 346 8.45 39.57 -17.91
N THR A 347 8.02 38.31 -17.75
CA THR A 347 8.81 37.06 -17.64
C THR A 347 10.14 37.07 -16.88
N ALA A 348 10.20 36.33 -15.77
CA ALA A 348 11.44 35.76 -15.25
C ALA A 348 11.39 34.23 -15.38
N SER A 349 12.18 33.70 -16.32
CA SER A 349 12.54 32.29 -16.46
C SER A 349 14.04 32.14 -16.23
N CYS A 350 14.50 30.89 -16.08
CA CYS A 350 15.91 30.45 -16.16
C CYS A 350 16.81 30.72 -14.93
N PRO A 351 17.94 30.00 -14.79
CA PRO A 351 18.29 28.69 -15.38
C PRO A 351 18.90 27.67 -14.38
N VAL A 352 19.06 26.44 -14.88
CA VAL A 352 20.09 25.49 -14.43
C VAL A 352 21.43 25.94 -15.00
N ASP A 353 22.52 25.87 -14.22
CA ASP A 353 23.84 25.71 -14.82
C ASP A 353 24.78 24.93 -13.90
N ALA A 354 25.72 24.21 -14.50
CA ALA A 354 26.71 23.38 -13.81
C ALA A 354 28.11 23.69 -14.35
N THR A 355 29.13 23.80 -13.49
CA THR A 355 30.51 23.37 -13.81
C THR A 355 31.46 23.48 -12.59
N LEU A 356 32.32 22.44 -12.42
CA LEU A 356 33.77 22.43 -12.08
C LEU A 356 34.32 23.53 -11.12
N ALA A 357 35.10 23.26 -10.05
CA ALA A 357 36.34 22.46 -10.05
C ALA A 357 37.00 22.28 -8.65
N VAL A 358 37.59 21.08 -8.44
CA VAL A 358 38.89 20.76 -7.80
C VAL A 358 39.45 21.58 -6.62
N SER A 359 39.55 20.95 -5.44
CA SER A 359 40.75 20.83 -4.54
C SER A 359 40.32 20.34 -3.13
N GLY A 360 41.13 19.69 -2.29
CA GLY A 360 42.50 19.22 -2.48
C GLY A 360 43.41 19.24 -1.22
N ALA A 361 43.01 18.66 -0.09
CA ALA A 361 43.86 18.31 1.07
C ALA A 361 43.08 17.31 1.97
N ARG A 362 43.57 16.17 2.47
CA ARG A 362 44.81 15.83 3.23
C ARG A 362 44.96 16.56 4.57
N SER A 363 44.38 15.96 5.61
CA SER A 363 45.05 15.62 6.88
C SER A 363 44.27 14.51 7.58
#